data_AF-A0A2E7CXS5-F1
#
_entry.id   AF-A0A2E7CXS5-F1
#
_cell.length_a   1.000
_cell.length_b   1.000
_cell.length_c   1.000
_cell.angle_alpha   90.00
_cell.angle_beta   90.00
_cell.angle_gamma   90.00
#
_symmetry.space_group_name_H-M   'P 1'
#
loop_
_entity.id
_entity.type
_entity.pdbx_description
1 polymer ?
#
loop_
_entity_poly.entity_id
_entity_poly.type
_entity_poly.pdbx_seq_one_letter_code
_entity_poly.pdbx_strand_id
1 'polypeptide(L)'
;MTDGDLEDPRQYTRITARLVSEGQRVCVFLDETQDVHHLANGVADEIIRLLDRDIIPSFEQSIGTFKDIDGDGKLTVLLTPWLSHLQGGRTSIGGCARSADFLGGRSPFSNRRDMLYLNSNVRPGSALRDLISHEYTHVVSFSERLAMRPIQLITLGDWLNEGIAHLSEPTKTNIDYRVAEFLDRPQDFPLAVENYYHAGLWRSHGCRGATYLFLRWCELQRGESLARRLIRSPRSSKAAISTVMNRQFEDLFRAWNVSLADASFHAMPTKTSHELLPDRFGRHGLAGVHWKQQTTAKPFETQIKPTATAFIELVPQDVAGQQNLHLKASKPNQLQLTLIRIPASWPKIKIDCHRLRSSDSSDEWMEVSIRNKGRSPLTLQHVSYQCNNQRLPSKFLGTDDLTGQGVEVLRVNAEARLRFPLPANAKESTWRIHVVGKDSNGRRATAHTKLQSARETQPIVVATNR
;
A
#
# COMPACT_ATOMS: atom_id res chain seq x y z
N MET A 1 -4.50 -0.58 28.95
CA MET A 1 -3.85 -1.20 27.78
C MET A 1 -3.80 -2.70 27.97
N THR A 2 -3.80 -3.49 26.90
CA THR A 2 -3.62 -4.94 26.98
C THR A 2 -2.87 -5.43 25.74
N ASP A 3 -2.07 -6.48 25.88
CA ASP A 3 -1.47 -7.24 24.77
C ASP A 3 -1.99 -8.69 24.68
N GLY A 4 -2.99 -9.03 25.52
CA GLY A 4 -3.67 -10.32 25.60
C GLY A 4 -5.07 -10.31 24.97
N ASP A 5 -5.93 -11.20 25.45
CA ASP A 5 -7.32 -11.27 24.98
C ASP A 5 -8.09 -9.98 25.33
N LEU A 6 -8.70 -9.36 24.30
CA LEU A 6 -9.45 -8.12 24.43
C LEU A 6 -10.73 -8.29 25.26
N GLU A 7 -11.22 -9.52 25.40
CA GLU A 7 -12.43 -9.87 26.17
C GLU A 7 -12.13 -10.20 27.64
N ASP A 8 -10.87 -10.48 28.00
CA ASP A 8 -10.49 -10.77 29.39
C ASP A 8 -10.06 -9.49 30.13
N PRO A 9 -10.85 -9.01 31.12
CA PRO A 9 -10.52 -7.78 31.85
C PRO A 9 -9.22 -7.89 32.66
N ARG A 10 -8.75 -9.10 32.98
CA ARG A 10 -7.51 -9.33 33.75
C ARG A 10 -6.26 -9.07 32.92
N GLN A 11 -6.38 -9.09 31.60
CA GLN A 11 -5.28 -8.80 30.68
C GLN A 11 -5.03 -7.28 30.53
N TYR A 12 -5.89 -6.44 31.13
CA TYR A 12 -5.75 -4.99 31.03
C TYR A 12 -4.89 -4.43 32.17
N THR A 13 -3.85 -3.70 31.77
CA THR A 13 -3.02 -2.89 32.66
C THR A 13 -3.50 -1.44 32.68
N ARG A 14 -3.64 -0.88 33.89
CA ARG A 14 -3.89 0.54 34.09
C ARG A 14 -2.59 1.32 33.89
N ILE A 15 -2.68 2.42 33.16
CA ILE A 15 -1.57 3.33 32.91
C ILE A 15 -1.92 4.68 33.53
N THR A 16 -0.94 5.31 34.19
CA THR A 16 -1.00 6.71 34.57
C THR A 16 -0.32 7.54 33.49
N ALA A 17 -0.95 8.64 33.10
CA ALA A 17 -0.43 9.53 32.09
C ALA A 17 -0.52 10.97 32.59
N ARG A 18 0.47 11.78 32.21
CA ARG A 18 0.56 13.21 32.55
C ARG A 18 0.35 14.06 31.32
N LEU A 19 -0.30 15.20 31.45
CA LEU A 19 -0.44 16.18 30.37
C LEU A 19 0.94 16.76 30.04
N VAL A 20 1.32 16.76 28.75
CA VAL A 20 2.62 17.29 28.29
C VAL A 20 2.48 18.40 27.27
N SER A 21 1.35 18.51 26.58
CA SER A 21 1.05 19.63 25.70
C SER A 21 -0.46 19.79 25.56
N GLU A 22 -0.94 21.02 25.40
CA GLU A 22 -2.35 21.34 25.31
C GLU A 22 -2.57 22.40 24.22
N GLY A 23 -3.45 22.08 23.28
CA GLY A 23 -3.90 22.95 22.21
C GLY A 23 -5.32 23.46 22.41
N GLN A 24 -5.88 24.05 21.36
CA GLN A 24 -7.26 24.51 21.36
C GLN A 24 -8.25 23.35 21.33
N ARG A 25 -7.93 22.29 20.58
CA ARG A 25 -8.86 21.17 20.32
C ARG A 25 -8.30 19.82 20.74
N VAL A 26 -7.09 19.79 21.31
CA VAL A 26 -6.35 18.57 21.60
C VAL A 26 -5.58 18.68 22.90
N CYS A 27 -5.53 17.59 23.65
CA CYS A 27 -4.63 17.41 24.79
C CYS A 27 -3.70 16.22 24.52
N VAL A 28 -2.39 16.42 24.67
CA VAL A 28 -1.39 15.35 24.55
C VAL A 28 -0.93 14.93 25.93
N PHE A 29 -1.16 13.66 26.25
CA PHE A 29 -0.72 13.00 27.47
C PHE A 29 0.46 12.06 27.16
N LEU A 30 1.38 11.96 28.10
CA LEU A 30 2.49 11.01 28.08
C LEU A 30 2.28 9.98 29.17
N ASP A 31 2.32 8.70 28.79
CA ASP A 31 2.45 7.58 29.70
C ASP A 31 3.65 7.77 30.64
N GLU A 32 3.44 7.73 31.94
CA GLU A 32 4.48 8.02 32.94
C GLU A 32 5.61 6.97 32.96
N THR A 33 5.42 5.81 32.32
CA THR A 33 6.51 4.83 32.13
C THR A 33 7.54 5.29 31.09
N GLN A 34 7.24 6.34 30.33
CA GLN A 34 8.13 6.92 29.32
C GLN A 34 8.79 8.20 29.85
N ASP A 35 10.13 8.23 29.76
CA ASP A 35 10.87 9.48 29.99
C ASP A 35 10.61 10.47 28.84
N VAL A 36 10.27 11.71 29.21
CA VAL A 36 10.04 12.83 28.29
C VAL A 36 11.31 13.17 27.50
N HIS A 37 12.50 12.97 28.07
CA HIS A 37 13.77 13.23 27.40
C HIS A 37 14.07 12.23 26.26
N HIS A 38 13.37 11.10 26.24
CA HIS A 38 13.46 10.11 25.16
C HIS A 38 12.45 10.36 24.03
N LEU A 39 11.53 11.31 24.19
CA LEU A 39 10.67 11.72 23.09
C LEU A 39 11.47 12.45 22.02
N ALA A 40 11.07 12.31 20.76
CA ALA A 40 11.62 13.12 19.70
C ALA A 40 11.34 14.61 19.98
N ASN A 41 12.36 15.46 19.81
CA ASN A 41 12.24 16.88 20.07
C ASN A 41 11.07 17.51 19.29
N GLY A 42 10.22 18.27 19.97
CA GLY A 42 9.05 18.94 19.41
C GLY A 42 7.88 18.04 18.99
N VAL A 43 7.89 16.74 19.32
CA VAL A 43 6.84 15.82 18.85
C VAL A 43 5.45 16.15 19.40
N ALA A 44 5.33 16.53 20.67
CA ALA A 44 4.05 16.88 21.28
C ALA A 44 3.46 18.16 20.63
N ASP A 45 4.30 19.16 20.41
CA ASP A 45 3.88 20.41 19.77
C ASP A 45 3.52 20.22 18.29
N GLU A 46 4.23 19.34 17.58
CA GLU A 46 3.88 19.00 16.21
C GLU A 46 2.54 18.25 16.13
N ILE A 47 2.22 17.37 17.10
CA ILE A 47 0.91 16.71 17.19
C ILE A 47 -0.20 17.76 17.38
N ILE A 48 -0.03 18.70 18.31
CA ILE A 48 -0.99 19.79 18.53
C ILE A 48 -1.15 20.60 17.25
N ARG A 49 -0.05 21.06 16.65
CA ARG A 49 -0.07 21.86 15.42
C ARG A 49 -0.80 21.14 14.29
N LEU A 50 -0.49 19.85 14.06
CA LEU A 50 -1.10 19.05 13.01
C LEU A 50 -2.60 18.90 13.23
N LEU A 51 -3.05 18.55 14.44
CA LEU A 51 -4.46 18.31 14.71
C LEU A 51 -5.28 19.61 14.73
N ASP A 52 -4.82 20.63 15.46
CA ASP A 52 -5.55 21.89 15.62
C ASP A 52 -5.66 22.67 14.29
N ARG A 53 -4.57 22.73 13.51
CA ARG A 53 -4.50 23.62 12.34
C ARG A 53 -4.76 22.95 11.02
N ASP A 54 -4.39 21.67 10.87
CA ASP A 54 -4.40 21.01 9.57
C ASP A 54 -5.47 19.91 9.49
N ILE A 55 -5.41 18.92 10.38
CA ILE A 55 -6.14 17.66 10.24
C ILE A 55 -7.59 17.81 10.65
N ILE A 56 -7.88 18.28 11.88
CA ILE A 56 -9.27 18.39 12.33
C ILE A 56 -10.05 19.35 11.43
N PRO A 57 -9.60 20.59 11.15
CA PRO A 57 -10.34 21.51 10.27
C PRO A 57 -10.59 20.95 8.87
N SER A 58 -9.61 20.27 8.27
CA SER A 58 -9.76 19.64 6.95
C SER A 58 -10.80 18.52 6.95
N PHE A 59 -10.80 17.68 8.00
CA PHE A 59 -11.74 16.58 8.13
C PHE A 59 -13.17 17.06 8.34
N GLU A 60 -13.40 18.12 9.11
CA GLU A 60 -14.73 18.69 9.33
C GLU A 60 -15.38 19.14 8.01
N GLN A 61 -14.58 19.71 7.12
CA GLN A 61 -15.03 20.15 5.80
C GLN A 61 -15.35 18.95 4.88
N SER A 62 -14.48 17.94 4.86
CA SER A 62 -14.46 16.91 3.82
C SER A 62 -15.04 15.54 4.23
N ILE A 63 -14.79 15.10 5.46
CA ILE A 63 -15.09 13.74 5.95
C ILE A 63 -16.19 13.78 7.01
N GLY A 64 -15.94 14.43 8.15
CA GLY A 64 -16.82 14.44 9.31
C GLY A 64 -16.15 15.00 10.56
N THR A 65 -16.89 15.01 11.66
CA THR A 65 -16.44 15.51 12.97
C THR A 65 -16.21 14.36 13.94
N PHE A 66 -15.31 14.54 14.91
CA PHE A 66 -15.29 13.65 16.08
C PHE A 66 -16.40 14.02 17.06
N LYS A 67 -16.85 13.05 17.86
CA LYS A 67 -17.81 13.26 18.94
C LYS A 67 -17.02 13.43 20.23
N ASP A 68 -17.29 14.51 20.95
CA ASP A 68 -16.81 14.73 22.31
C ASP A 68 -17.51 13.73 23.25
N ILE A 69 -16.72 12.82 23.85
CA ILE A 69 -17.26 11.71 24.66
C ILE A 69 -17.27 12.06 26.15
N ASP A 70 -16.27 12.79 26.63
CA ASP A 70 -16.13 13.13 28.05
C ASP A 70 -16.51 14.59 28.39
N GLY A 71 -16.83 15.40 27.38
CA GLY A 71 -17.43 16.72 27.52
C GLY A 71 -16.41 17.85 27.71
N ASP A 72 -15.12 17.59 27.47
CA ASP A 72 -14.06 18.60 27.62
C ASP A 72 -13.78 19.41 26.33
N GLY A 73 -14.43 19.03 25.23
CA GLY A 73 -14.31 19.67 23.92
C GLY A 73 -13.00 19.38 23.19
N LYS A 74 -12.16 18.45 23.65
CA LYS A 74 -10.83 18.19 23.12
C LYS A 74 -10.56 16.69 22.87
N LEU A 75 -9.96 16.42 21.72
CA LEU A 75 -9.44 15.09 21.43
C LEU A 75 -8.26 14.78 22.35
N THR A 76 -8.32 13.66 23.08
CA THR A 76 -7.22 13.18 23.91
C THR A 76 -6.23 12.36 23.06
N VAL A 77 -4.95 12.68 23.10
CA VAL A 77 -3.87 11.87 22.48
C VAL A 77 -2.96 11.30 23.57
N LEU A 78 -2.80 9.98 23.63
CA LEU A 78 -1.86 9.32 24.54
C LEU A 78 -0.60 8.86 23.78
N LEU A 79 0.56 9.40 24.17
CA LEU A 79 1.88 8.88 23.80
C LEU A 79 2.28 7.77 24.75
N THR A 80 2.48 6.55 24.25
CA THR A 80 2.81 5.40 25.09
C THR A 80 3.80 4.42 24.43
N PRO A 81 4.78 3.87 25.17
CA PRO A 81 5.70 2.86 24.67
C PRO A 81 5.02 1.49 24.51
N TRP A 82 3.83 1.28 25.08
CA TRP A 82 3.09 0.01 24.98
C TRP A 82 2.87 -0.44 23.53
N LEU A 83 2.68 0.52 22.61
CA LEU A 83 2.50 0.21 21.20
C LEU A 83 3.76 -0.34 20.52
N SER A 84 4.92 -0.32 21.18
CA SER A 84 6.15 -0.98 20.72
C SER A 84 6.24 -2.44 21.13
N HIS A 85 5.43 -2.88 22.10
CA HIS A 85 5.62 -4.16 22.78
C HIS A 85 4.41 -5.09 22.72
N LEU A 86 3.49 -4.89 21.77
CA LEU A 86 2.30 -5.73 21.63
C LEU A 86 2.67 -7.18 21.32
N GLN A 87 1.83 -8.11 21.82
CA GLN A 87 2.00 -9.56 21.69
C GLN A 87 3.37 -10.04 22.22
N GLY A 88 3.75 -9.59 23.43
CA GLY A 88 5.04 -9.91 24.03
C GLY A 88 6.24 -9.42 23.24
N GLY A 89 6.17 -8.21 22.67
CA GLY A 89 7.27 -7.59 21.92
C GLY A 89 7.41 -8.01 20.45
N ARG A 90 6.52 -8.87 19.94
CA ARG A 90 6.56 -9.34 18.55
C ARG A 90 6.03 -8.31 17.56
N THR A 91 5.23 -7.37 18.05
CA THR A 91 4.52 -6.43 17.21
C THR A 91 4.67 -5.01 17.75
N SER A 92 5.10 -4.11 16.87
CA SER A 92 4.96 -2.67 17.05
C SER A 92 3.91 -2.09 16.08
N ILE A 93 3.09 -1.18 16.58
CA ILE A 93 2.20 -0.31 15.79
C ILE A 93 2.52 1.16 16.08
N GLY A 94 2.28 2.03 15.09
CA GLY A 94 2.53 3.47 15.22
C GLY A 94 1.45 4.20 15.99
N GLY A 95 0.20 3.74 15.87
CA GLY A 95 -0.95 4.29 16.58
C GLY A 95 -2.15 3.35 16.48
N CYS A 96 -3.20 3.69 17.19
CA CYS A 96 -4.52 3.10 17.03
C CYS A 96 -5.62 4.05 17.57
N ALA A 97 -6.85 3.86 17.09
CA ALA A 97 -8.06 4.31 17.77
C ALA A 97 -8.91 3.09 18.15
N ARG A 98 -9.50 3.10 19.35
CA ARG A 98 -10.32 1.98 19.85
C ARG A 98 -11.77 2.38 19.89
N SER A 99 -12.62 1.66 19.16
CA SER A 99 -14.07 1.89 19.13
C SER A 99 -14.73 1.80 20.52
N ALA A 100 -14.19 0.94 21.40
CA ALA A 100 -14.67 0.78 22.77
C ALA A 100 -14.61 2.06 23.61
N ASP A 101 -13.66 2.97 23.32
CA ASP A 101 -13.53 4.23 24.05
C ASP A 101 -14.69 5.21 23.74
N PHE A 102 -15.34 5.05 22.58
CA PHE A 102 -16.47 5.88 22.13
C PHE A 102 -17.84 5.31 22.55
N LEU A 103 -17.92 4.02 22.88
CA LEU A 103 -19.18 3.31 23.18
C LEU A 103 -19.66 3.45 24.64
N GLY A 104 -18.94 4.20 25.49
CA GLY A 104 -19.31 4.35 26.91
C GLY A 104 -19.14 3.07 27.75
N GLY A 105 -18.38 2.09 27.26
CA GLY A 105 -18.08 0.83 27.95
C GLY A 105 -17.51 1.05 29.36
N ARG A 106 -17.52 0.02 30.22
CA ARG A 106 -16.93 0.13 31.56
C ARG A 106 -15.44 -0.15 31.52
N SER A 107 -14.70 0.46 32.45
CA SER A 107 -13.34 0.02 32.78
C SER A 107 -13.34 -1.49 33.08
N PRO A 108 -12.34 -2.26 32.62
CA PRO A 108 -11.11 -1.80 31.95
C PRO A 108 -11.18 -1.73 30.41
N PHE A 109 -12.33 -2.06 29.80
CA PHE A 109 -12.45 -2.18 28.34
C PHE A 109 -12.46 -0.84 27.61
N SER A 110 -12.82 0.23 28.31
CA SER A 110 -12.99 1.58 27.78
C SER A 110 -12.49 2.63 28.76
N ASN A 111 -11.87 3.68 28.22
CA ASN A 111 -11.54 4.91 28.93
C ASN A 111 -12.66 5.96 28.89
N ARG A 112 -13.71 5.75 28.08
CA ARG A 112 -14.84 6.68 27.90
C ARG A 112 -14.39 8.09 27.52
N ARG A 113 -13.48 8.18 26.54
CA ARG A 113 -13.02 9.44 25.96
C ARG A 113 -12.87 9.30 24.46
N ASP A 114 -12.97 10.39 23.75
CA ASP A 114 -12.51 10.51 22.37
C ASP A 114 -10.99 10.57 22.38
N MET A 115 -10.39 9.42 22.12
CA MET A 115 -8.95 9.29 22.25
C MET A 115 -8.26 8.57 21.10
N LEU A 116 -7.03 9.04 20.87
CA LEU A 116 -6.05 8.50 19.95
C LEU A 116 -4.86 7.97 20.74
N TYR A 117 -4.35 6.79 20.40
CA TYR A 117 -3.13 6.26 20.97
C TYR A 117 -2.03 6.34 19.93
N LEU A 118 -0.88 6.91 20.28
CA LEU A 118 0.30 6.98 19.43
C LEU A 118 1.50 6.39 20.17
N ASN A 119 2.38 5.75 19.41
CA ASN A 119 3.61 5.20 19.95
C ASN A 119 4.51 6.35 20.41
N SER A 120 5.13 6.25 21.58
CA SER A 120 6.04 7.29 22.08
C SER A 120 7.28 7.49 21.20
N ASN A 121 7.61 6.53 20.33
CA ASN A 121 8.76 6.61 19.42
C ASN A 121 8.51 7.37 18.09
N VAL A 122 7.30 7.91 17.90
CA VAL A 122 6.99 8.69 16.69
C VAL A 122 7.84 9.96 16.62
N ARG A 123 8.06 10.45 15.40
CA ARG A 123 8.93 11.60 15.12
C ARG A 123 8.22 12.62 14.25
N PRO A 124 8.45 13.93 14.45
CA PRO A 124 7.95 14.97 13.54
C PRO A 124 8.25 14.67 12.07
N GLY A 125 7.33 15.09 11.19
CA GLY A 125 7.48 14.97 9.74
C GLY A 125 6.29 14.31 9.04
N SER A 126 6.45 14.04 7.74
CA SER A 126 5.36 13.57 6.88
C SER A 126 4.77 12.22 7.32
N ALA A 127 5.60 11.33 7.87
CA ALA A 127 5.15 10.04 8.39
C ALA A 127 4.22 10.18 9.62
N LEU A 128 4.49 11.16 10.50
CA LEU A 128 3.61 11.47 11.62
C LEU A 128 2.29 12.06 11.13
N ARG A 129 2.34 12.96 10.14
CA ARG A 129 1.13 13.52 9.53
C ARG A 129 0.24 12.43 8.91
N ASP A 130 0.83 11.49 8.15
CA ASP A 130 0.09 10.36 7.59
C ASP A 130 -0.49 9.48 8.71
N LEU A 131 0.30 9.15 9.72
CA LEU A 131 -0.15 8.34 10.86
C LEU A 131 -1.33 8.99 11.60
N ILE A 132 -1.22 10.27 11.96
CA ILE A 132 -2.31 10.96 12.67
C ILE A 132 -3.55 11.07 11.79
N SER A 133 -3.40 11.38 10.49
CA SER A 133 -4.54 11.45 9.57
C SER A 133 -5.23 10.09 9.43
N HIS A 134 -4.45 9.02 9.38
CA HIS A 134 -4.94 7.64 9.36
C HIS A 134 -5.75 7.32 10.62
N GLU A 135 -5.15 7.48 11.80
CA GLU A 135 -5.80 7.10 13.05
C GLU A 135 -7.00 8.00 13.38
N TYR A 136 -6.90 9.30 13.07
CA TYR A 136 -8.00 10.24 13.24
C TYR A 136 -9.20 9.92 12.32
N THR A 137 -8.95 9.28 11.16
CA THR A 137 -10.04 8.77 10.30
C THR A 137 -10.88 7.73 11.04
N HIS A 138 -10.27 6.88 11.86
CA HIS A 138 -11.01 5.92 12.67
C HIS A 138 -11.83 6.62 13.76
N VAL A 139 -11.28 7.64 14.42
CA VAL A 139 -12.01 8.48 15.40
C VAL A 139 -13.28 9.09 14.79
N VAL A 140 -13.15 9.72 13.61
CA VAL A 140 -14.29 10.31 12.89
C VAL A 140 -15.27 9.23 12.43
N SER A 141 -14.77 8.10 11.92
CA SER A 141 -15.59 6.95 11.53
C SER A 141 -16.43 6.43 12.70
N PHE A 142 -15.84 6.22 13.88
CA PHE A 142 -16.59 5.80 15.06
C PHE A 142 -17.61 6.85 15.50
N SER A 143 -17.23 8.12 15.49
CA SER A 143 -18.09 9.24 15.92
C SER A 143 -19.33 9.39 15.03
N GLU A 144 -19.14 9.45 13.72
CA GLU A 144 -20.22 9.59 12.74
C GLU A 144 -21.15 8.36 12.75
N ARG A 145 -20.59 7.15 12.91
CA ARG A 145 -21.40 5.93 12.97
C ARG A 145 -22.18 5.81 14.27
N LEU A 146 -21.59 6.22 15.39
CA LEU A 146 -22.29 6.32 16.66
C LEU A 146 -23.42 7.35 16.60
N ALA A 147 -23.21 8.49 15.94
CA ALA A 147 -24.26 9.51 15.75
C ALA A 147 -25.46 8.96 14.96
N MET A 148 -25.22 8.13 13.95
CA MET A 148 -26.30 7.48 13.19
C MET A 148 -27.01 6.36 13.96
N ARG A 149 -26.30 5.65 14.85
CA ARG A 149 -26.83 4.54 15.65
C ARG A 149 -26.31 4.60 17.10
N PRO A 150 -26.92 5.44 17.95
CA PRO A 150 -26.41 5.71 19.29
C PRO A 150 -26.34 4.49 20.23
N ILE A 151 -27.13 3.45 19.95
CA ILE A 151 -27.28 2.27 20.80
C ILE A 151 -26.35 1.12 20.34
N GLN A 152 -25.87 1.16 19.10
CA GLN A 152 -25.02 0.11 18.54
C GLN A 152 -24.06 0.68 17.51
N LEU A 153 -22.76 0.67 17.80
CA LEU A 153 -21.74 0.96 16.81
C LEU A 153 -21.62 -0.22 15.85
N ILE A 154 -22.28 -0.10 14.70
CA ILE A 154 -21.94 -0.94 13.56
C ILE A 154 -20.66 -0.34 12.98
N THR A 155 -19.56 -1.09 12.94
CA THR A 155 -18.32 -0.66 12.29
C THR A 155 -18.35 -1.00 10.80
N LEU A 156 -17.57 -0.28 10.01
CA LEU A 156 -17.28 -0.74 8.66
C LEU A 156 -16.43 -2.01 8.80
N GLY A 157 -16.59 -2.98 7.90
CA GLY A 157 -15.68 -4.13 7.89
C GLY A 157 -14.23 -3.68 7.77
N ASP A 158 -13.31 -4.44 8.37
CA ASP A 158 -11.92 -4.02 8.59
C ASP A 158 -11.27 -3.49 7.31
N TRP A 159 -11.45 -4.21 6.19
CA TRP A 159 -10.89 -3.79 4.90
C TRP A 159 -11.32 -2.37 4.52
N LEU A 160 -12.61 -2.05 4.62
CA LEU A 160 -13.15 -0.77 4.19
C LEU A 160 -12.76 0.34 5.17
N ASN A 161 -12.76 0.05 6.47
CA ASN A 161 -12.33 1.01 7.50
C ASN A 161 -10.86 1.41 7.33
N GLU A 162 -9.97 0.43 7.16
CA GLU A 162 -8.54 0.64 6.90
C GLU A 162 -8.28 1.31 5.55
N GLY A 163 -9.06 0.94 4.53
CA GLY A 163 -8.98 1.55 3.21
C GLY A 163 -9.28 3.04 3.22
N ILE A 164 -10.33 3.46 3.93
CA ILE A 164 -10.70 4.87 4.06
C ILE A 164 -9.66 5.64 4.87
N ALA A 165 -9.08 5.03 5.91
CA ALA A 165 -7.98 5.62 6.67
C ALA A 165 -6.74 5.85 5.79
N HIS A 166 -6.36 4.89 4.95
CA HIS A 166 -5.28 5.09 3.96
C HIS A 166 -5.61 6.12 2.88
N LEU A 167 -6.87 6.24 2.47
CA LEU A 167 -7.28 7.26 1.50
C LEU A 167 -7.10 8.68 2.06
N SER A 168 -7.16 8.83 3.38
CA SER A 168 -7.03 10.11 4.08
C SER A 168 -5.58 10.49 4.41
N GLU A 169 -4.59 9.66 4.05
CA GLU A 169 -3.17 9.96 4.24
C GLU A 169 -2.67 10.95 3.15
N PRO A 170 -2.16 12.14 3.52
CA PRO A 170 -1.80 13.18 2.54
C PRO A 170 -0.51 12.89 1.76
N THR A 171 0.48 12.22 2.35
CA THR A 171 1.84 12.11 1.77
C THR A 171 2.24 10.71 1.33
N LYS A 172 1.40 9.70 1.62
CA LYS A 172 1.49 8.31 1.14
C LYS A 172 2.72 7.52 1.63
N THR A 173 3.39 7.98 2.67
CA THR A 173 4.58 7.32 3.24
C THR A 173 4.30 5.95 3.84
N ASN A 174 3.03 5.67 4.13
CA ASN A 174 2.57 4.43 4.76
C ASN A 174 1.88 3.48 3.76
N ILE A 175 1.36 3.99 2.64
CA ILE A 175 0.58 3.20 1.67
C ILE A 175 1.36 2.83 0.39
N ASP A 176 2.44 3.53 0.06
CA ASP A 176 3.18 3.34 -1.18
C ASP A 176 3.74 1.93 -1.40
N TYR A 177 4.48 1.41 -0.42
CA TYR A 177 5.08 0.08 -0.48
C TYR A 177 4.01 -1.03 -0.45
N ARG A 178 2.85 -0.77 0.16
CA ARG A 178 1.72 -1.69 0.25
C ARG A 178 1.03 -1.85 -1.09
N VAL A 179 0.88 -0.74 -1.82
CA VAL A 179 0.42 -0.74 -3.21
C VAL A 179 1.39 -1.52 -4.09
N ALA A 180 2.70 -1.29 -3.95
CA ALA A 180 3.70 -2.06 -4.69
C ALA A 180 3.60 -3.56 -4.42
N GLU A 181 3.45 -3.96 -3.15
CA GLU A 181 3.30 -5.38 -2.80
C GLU A 181 2.04 -6.00 -3.42
N PHE A 182 0.90 -5.30 -3.39
CA PHE A 182 -0.32 -5.75 -4.04
C PHE A 182 -0.12 -5.99 -5.54
N LEU A 183 0.46 -5.02 -6.25
CA LEU A 183 0.62 -5.07 -7.70
C LEU A 183 1.53 -6.22 -8.16
N ASP A 184 2.47 -6.68 -7.32
CA ASP A 184 3.34 -7.82 -7.63
C ASP A 184 2.64 -9.18 -7.55
N ARG A 185 1.65 -9.32 -6.65
CA ARG A 185 0.96 -10.59 -6.37
C ARG A 185 -0.53 -10.37 -6.09
N PRO A 186 -1.28 -9.79 -7.04
CA PRO A 186 -2.68 -9.41 -6.80
C PRO A 186 -3.57 -10.62 -6.49
N GLN A 187 -3.17 -11.85 -6.85
CA GLN A 187 -3.92 -13.07 -6.57
C GLN A 187 -3.84 -13.52 -5.11
N ASP A 188 -2.84 -13.04 -4.37
CA ASP A 188 -2.56 -13.43 -2.98
C ASP A 188 -3.24 -12.52 -1.95
N PHE A 189 -3.88 -11.43 -2.41
CA PHE A 189 -4.45 -10.38 -1.57
C PHE A 189 -5.95 -10.21 -1.81
N PRO A 190 -6.80 -10.81 -0.97
CA PRO A 190 -8.24 -10.60 -1.04
C PRO A 190 -8.57 -9.12 -0.76
N LEU A 191 -9.40 -8.51 -1.60
CA LEU A 191 -9.84 -7.14 -1.43
C LEU A 191 -10.80 -6.98 -0.23
N ALA A 192 -11.82 -7.84 -0.15
CA ALA A 192 -12.90 -7.68 0.82
C ALA A 192 -12.85 -8.77 1.89
N VAL A 193 -12.24 -8.43 3.03
CA VAL A 193 -12.15 -9.30 4.22
C VAL A 193 -12.76 -8.56 5.40
N GLU A 194 -13.84 -9.10 5.96
CA GLU A 194 -14.63 -8.43 6.99
C GLU A 194 -13.91 -8.32 8.32
N ASN A 195 -13.20 -9.39 8.72
CA ASN A 195 -12.43 -9.45 9.95
C ASN A 195 -11.00 -9.89 9.61
N TYR A 196 -10.10 -8.92 9.52
CA TYR A 196 -8.71 -9.18 9.20
C TYR A 196 -7.99 -9.95 10.32
N TYR A 197 -8.36 -9.74 11.58
CA TYR A 197 -7.74 -10.44 12.70
C TYR A 197 -8.00 -11.95 12.62
N HIS A 198 -9.27 -12.34 12.51
CA HIS A 198 -9.67 -13.75 12.41
C HIS A 198 -9.14 -14.43 11.14
N ALA A 199 -8.94 -13.68 10.07
CA ALA A 199 -8.38 -14.19 8.82
C ALA A 199 -6.84 -14.26 8.82
N GLY A 200 -6.16 -13.80 9.89
CA GLY A 200 -4.70 -13.71 9.94
C GLY A 200 -4.10 -12.66 8.98
N LEU A 201 -4.88 -11.65 8.60
CA LEU A 201 -4.56 -10.65 7.57
C LEU A 201 -4.45 -9.21 8.12
N TRP A 202 -4.53 -9.00 9.43
CA TRP A 202 -4.56 -7.66 10.07
C TRP A 202 -3.36 -6.76 9.78
N ARG A 203 -2.23 -7.34 9.37
CA ARG A 203 -1.03 -6.62 8.89
C ARG A 203 -0.69 -6.90 7.43
N SER A 204 -1.62 -7.46 6.65
CA SER A 204 -1.37 -7.77 5.26
C SER A 204 -1.23 -6.48 4.45
N HIS A 205 0.02 -6.14 4.15
CA HIS A 205 0.39 -4.97 3.36
C HIS A 205 -0.30 -4.97 2.00
N GLY A 206 -0.25 -6.07 1.24
CA GLY A 206 -0.94 -6.14 -0.04
C GLY A 206 -2.46 -6.05 0.04
N CYS A 207 -3.12 -6.54 1.12
CA CYS A 207 -4.57 -6.32 1.28
C CYS A 207 -4.88 -4.83 1.49
N ARG A 208 -4.11 -4.13 2.33
CA ARG A 208 -4.26 -2.68 2.54
C ARG A 208 -3.98 -1.89 1.26
N GLY A 209 -2.96 -2.28 0.49
CA GLY A 209 -2.64 -1.70 -0.81
C GLY A 209 -3.75 -1.91 -1.85
N ALA A 210 -4.32 -3.13 -1.91
CA ALA A 210 -5.45 -3.45 -2.77
C ALA A 210 -6.66 -2.56 -2.44
N THR A 211 -7.02 -2.48 -1.16
CA THR A 211 -8.18 -1.69 -0.75
C THR A 211 -8.00 -0.21 -1.01
N TYR A 212 -6.84 0.35 -0.70
CA TYR A 212 -6.54 1.75 -1.03
C TYR A 212 -6.71 2.02 -2.52
N LEU A 213 -6.11 1.19 -3.40
CA LEU A 213 -6.22 1.39 -4.85
C LEU A 213 -7.65 1.26 -5.36
N PHE A 214 -8.42 0.33 -4.79
CA PHE A 214 -9.84 0.16 -5.14
C PHE A 214 -10.66 1.39 -4.74
N LEU A 215 -10.49 1.90 -3.53
CA LEU A 215 -11.21 3.09 -3.08
C LEU A 215 -10.75 4.35 -3.80
N ARG A 216 -9.45 4.49 -4.08
CA ARG A 216 -8.95 5.57 -4.93
C ARG A 216 -9.57 5.52 -6.31
N TRP A 217 -9.66 4.35 -6.94
CA TRP A 217 -10.36 4.20 -8.21
C TRP A 217 -11.84 4.62 -8.09
N CYS A 218 -12.54 4.18 -7.04
CA CYS A 218 -13.93 4.61 -6.78
C CYS A 218 -14.07 6.13 -6.63
N GLU A 219 -13.11 6.79 -5.97
CA GLU A 219 -13.08 8.24 -5.78
C GLU A 219 -12.90 8.95 -7.12
N LEU A 220 -12.03 8.45 -7.99
CA LEU A 220 -11.87 8.97 -9.35
C LEU A 220 -13.14 8.84 -10.21
N GLN A 221 -14.03 7.89 -9.90
CA GLN A 221 -15.32 7.73 -10.61
C GLN A 221 -16.45 8.61 -10.05
N ARG A 222 -16.40 8.98 -8.77
CA ARG A 222 -17.53 9.62 -8.05
C ARG A 222 -17.21 11.00 -7.48
N GLY A 223 -15.96 11.45 -7.54
CA GLY A 223 -15.50 12.73 -7.02
C GLY A 223 -15.25 12.75 -5.50
N GLU A 224 -14.85 13.94 -5.04
CA GLU A 224 -14.45 14.24 -3.66
C GLU A 224 -15.66 14.18 -2.71
N SER A 225 -15.98 13.00 -2.20
CA SER A 225 -16.90 12.77 -1.06
C SER A 225 -17.03 11.28 -0.69
N LEU A 226 -16.28 10.39 -1.35
CA LEU A 226 -16.43 8.95 -1.20
C LEU A 226 -16.29 8.51 0.27
N ALA A 227 -15.24 8.96 0.95
CA ALA A 227 -14.98 8.63 2.36
C ALA A 227 -16.15 9.02 3.27
N ARG A 228 -16.61 10.27 3.20
CA ARG A 228 -17.78 10.78 3.94
C ARG A 228 -19.03 9.94 3.69
N ARG A 229 -19.33 9.64 2.42
CA ARG A 229 -20.52 8.86 2.03
C ARG A 229 -20.45 7.41 2.52
N LEU A 230 -19.26 6.81 2.53
CA LEU A 230 -19.06 5.44 3.04
C LEU A 230 -19.20 5.39 4.57
N ILE A 231 -18.56 6.32 5.28
CA ILE A 231 -18.66 6.42 6.75
C ILE A 231 -20.11 6.60 7.17
N ARG A 232 -20.84 7.50 6.50
CA ARG A 232 -22.26 7.78 6.75
C ARG A 232 -23.23 6.77 6.13
N SER A 233 -22.74 5.69 5.54
CA SER A 233 -23.61 4.64 5.02
C SER A 233 -24.22 3.83 6.17
N PRO A 234 -25.55 3.58 6.17
CA PRO A 234 -26.17 2.68 7.15
C PRO A 234 -25.87 1.21 6.90
N ARG A 235 -25.21 0.89 5.78
CA ARG A 235 -24.74 -0.46 5.41
C ARG A 235 -23.27 -0.61 5.77
N SER A 236 -22.76 -1.83 5.88
CA SER A 236 -21.32 -2.11 6.02
C SER A 236 -20.74 -2.71 4.74
N SER A 237 -19.42 -2.55 4.60
CA SER A 237 -18.60 -3.37 3.72
C SER A 237 -19.06 -3.37 2.25
N LYS A 238 -19.21 -4.54 1.62
CA LYS A 238 -19.63 -4.64 0.20
C LYS A 238 -20.96 -3.93 -0.06
N ALA A 239 -21.93 -4.05 0.84
CA ALA A 239 -23.21 -3.39 0.70
C ALA A 239 -23.10 -1.86 0.80
N ALA A 240 -22.18 -1.34 1.63
CA ALA A 240 -21.91 0.09 1.72
C ALA A 240 -21.36 0.65 0.42
N ILE A 241 -20.29 0.03 -0.13
CA ILE A 241 -19.70 0.49 -1.39
C ILE A 241 -20.68 0.34 -2.55
N SER A 242 -21.46 -0.74 -2.61
CA SER A 242 -22.47 -0.91 -3.67
C SER A 242 -23.54 0.16 -3.63
N THR A 243 -23.98 0.55 -2.43
CA THR A 243 -24.96 1.64 -2.25
C THR A 243 -24.36 2.98 -2.68
N VAL A 244 -23.16 3.32 -2.19
CA VAL A 244 -22.50 4.61 -2.49
C VAL A 244 -22.15 4.74 -3.97
N MET A 245 -21.72 3.64 -4.59
CA MET A 245 -21.35 3.59 -6.01
C MET A 245 -22.52 3.28 -6.94
N ASN A 246 -23.72 3.02 -6.40
CA ASN A 246 -24.92 2.60 -7.14
C ASN A 246 -24.63 1.49 -8.18
N ARG A 247 -23.86 0.47 -7.79
CA ARG A 247 -23.46 -0.68 -8.63
C ARG A 247 -23.17 -1.88 -7.73
N GLN A 248 -23.37 -3.10 -8.25
CA GLN A 248 -23.03 -4.30 -7.50
C GLN A 248 -21.51 -4.40 -7.28
N PHE A 249 -21.11 -5.01 -6.17
CA PHE A 249 -19.69 -5.11 -5.78
C PHE A 249 -18.89 -5.88 -6.85
N GLU A 250 -19.47 -6.94 -7.40
CA GLU A 250 -18.88 -7.81 -8.42
C GLU A 250 -18.58 -7.05 -9.72
N ASP A 251 -19.42 -6.07 -10.08
CA ASP A 251 -19.21 -5.23 -11.26
C ASP A 251 -18.14 -4.17 -11.01
N LEU A 252 -18.16 -3.57 -9.82
CA LEU A 252 -17.12 -2.62 -9.39
C LEU A 252 -15.75 -3.29 -9.34
N PHE A 253 -15.69 -4.49 -8.75
CA PHE A 253 -14.47 -5.28 -8.67
C PHE A 253 -13.92 -5.62 -10.04
N ARG A 254 -14.78 -6.07 -10.97
CA ARG A 254 -14.38 -6.33 -12.36
C ARG A 254 -13.87 -5.06 -13.06
N ALA A 255 -14.64 -3.97 -13.00
CA ALA A 255 -14.30 -2.72 -13.67
C ALA A 255 -12.99 -2.11 -13.14
N TRP A 256 -12.74 -2.19 -11.83
CA TRP A 256 -11.49 -1.79 -11.22
C TRP A 256 -10.31 -2.60 -11.74
N ASN A 257 -10.42 -3.93 -11.78
CA ASN A 257 -9.34 -4.78 -12.29
C ASN A 257 -9.05 -4.54 -13.78
N VAL A 258 -10.07 -4.29 -14.60
CA VAL A 258 -9.89 -3.85 -15.99
C VAL A 258 -9.18 -2.51 -16.06
N SER A 259 -9.55 -1.56 -15.20
CA SER A 259 -8.89 -0.25 -15.13
C SER A 259 -7.43 -0.35 -14.69
N LEU A 260 -7.10 -1.25 -13.75
CA LEU A 260 -5.72 -1.53 -13.33
C LEU A 260 -4.90 -2.17 -14.46
N ALA A 261 -5.48 -3.12 -15.18
CA ALA A 261 -4.84 -3.71 -16.34
C ALA A 261 -4.56 -2.66 -17.42
N ASP A 262 -5.55 -1.85 -17.78
CA ASP A 262 -5.40 -0.78 -18.76
C ASP A 262 -4.36 0.27 -18.33
N ALA A 263 -4.41 0.70 -17.06
CA ALA A 263 -3.42 1.60 -16.48
C ALA A 263 -2.01 0.99 -16.36
N SER A 264 -1.86 -0.33 -16.47
CA SER A 264 -0.53 -0.95 -16.58
C SER A 264 0.06 -0.81 -17.98
N PHE A 265 -0.80 -0.67 -19.01
CA PHE A 265 -0.39 -0.50 -20.40
C PHE A 265 -0.34 0.97 -20.84
N HIS A 266 -1.18 1.87 -20.33
CA HIS A 266 -1.32 3.26 -20.83
C HIS A 266 -1.55 3.34 -22.34
N ALA A 267 -2.60 2.64 -22.82
CA ALA A 267 -3.09 2.67 -24.21
C ALA A 267 -3.18 4.09 -24.79
N MET A 268 -3.79 4.96 -23.98
CA MET A 268 -3.92 6.41 -24.10
C MET A 268 -4.09 6.88 -22.64
N PRO A 269 -3.25 7.78 -22.10
CA PRO A 269 -3.45 8.24 -20.73
C PRO A 269 -4.77 9.00 -20.65
N THR A 270 -5.80 8.34 -20.12
CA THR A 270 -6.92 9.10 -19.53
C THR A 270 -6.38 9.72 -18.24
N LYS A 271 -6.90 10.89 -17.87
CA LYS A 271 -6.58 11.50 -16.57
C LYS A 271 -6.73 10.47 -15.42
N THR A 272 -7.77 9.65 -15.49
CA THR A 272 -8.07 8.57 -14.55
C THR A 272 -6.98 7.48 -14.47
N SER A 273 -6.46 7.00 -15.60
CA SER A 273 -5.45 5.92 -15.59
C SER A 273 -4.12 6.39 -14.99
N HIS A 274 -3.72 7.63 -15.30
CA HIS A 274 -2.51 8.24 -14.73
C HIS A 274 -2.65 8.52 -13.24
N GLU A 275 -3.84 8.95 -12.78
CA GLU A 275 -4.09 9.20 -11.35
C GLU A 275 -4.21 7.91 -10.52
N LEU A 276 -4.60 6.79 -11.15
CA LEU A 276 -4.68 5.48 -10.47
C LEU A 276 -3.30 4.82 -10.30
N LEU A 277 -2.49 4.79 -11.35
CA LEU A 277 -1.15 4.20 -11.35
C LEU A 277 -0.10 5.18 -11.90
N PRO A 278 0.20 6.26 -11.17
CA PRO A 278 1.23 7.21 -11.57
C PRO A 278 2.60 6.51 -11.66
N ASP A 279 3.52 7.08 -12.43
CA ASP A 279 4.88 6.53 -12.56
C ASP A 279 5.61 6.52 -11.21
N ARG A 280 5.33 7.51 -10.36
CA ARG A 280 5.82 7.61 -8.99
C ARG A 280 4.67 7.73 -8.00
N PHE A 281 4.70 6.88 -6.99
CA PHE A 281 3.73 6.89 -5.90
C PHE A 281 4.48 6.86 -4.56
N GLY A 282 4.51 8.01 -3.87
CA GLY A 282 5.38 8.19 -2.72
C GLY A 282 6.86 8.00 -3.08
N ARG A 283 7.52 7.07 -2.39
CA ARG A 283 8.93 6.70 -2.63
C ARG A 283 9.09 5.52 -3.59
N HIS A 284 7.99 4.99 -4.11
CA HIS A 284 7.99 3.77 -4.91
C HIS A 284 7.62 4.06 -6.37
N GLY A 285 8.38 3.48 -7.28
CA GLY A 285 8.01 3.40 -8.69
C GLY A 285 7.01 2.26 -8.87
N LEU A 286 5.85 2.55 -9.45
CA LEU A 286 4.85 1.51 -9.73
C LEU A 286 5.08 0.99 -11.15
N ALA A 287 5.08 -0.32 -11.34
CA ALA A 287 5.20 -0.95 -12.67
C ALA A 287 3.88 -1.58 -13.15
N GLY A 288 2.76 -1.13 -12.57
CA GLY A 288 1.45 -1.74 -12.78
C GLY A 288 1.38 -3.17 -12.28
N VAL A 289 0.32 -3.88 -12.67
CA VAL A 289 0.09 -5.26 -12.23
C VAL A 289 1.12 -6.21 -12.84
N HIS A 290 1.49 -7.23 -12.09
CA HIS A 290 2.36 -8.29 -12.57
C HIS A 290 1.60 -9.27 -13.45
N TRP A 291 2.01 -9.32 -14.72
CA TRP A 291 1.48 -10.25 -15.73
C TRP A 291 2.24 -11.57 -15.70
N LYS A 292 1.55 -12.67 -15.43
CA LYS A 292 2.10 -14.00 -15.64
C LYS A 292 1.98 -14.35 -17.11
N GLN A 293 3.12 -14.55 -17.78
CA GLN A 293 3.12 -14.97 -19.18
C GLN A 293 2.76 -16.45 -19.28
N GLN A 294 1.80 -16.77 -20.14
CA GLN A 294 1.40 -18.13 -20.42
C GLN A 294 1.40 -18.40 -21.92
N THR A 295 2.04 -19.49 -22.31
CA THR A 295 1.91 -20.05 -23.67
C THR A 295 0.84 -21.14 -23.67
N THR A 296 0.20 -21.36 -24.81
CA THR A 296 -0.87 -22.37 -24.93
C THR A 296 -0.39 -23.81 -24.92
N ALA A 297 0.92 -24.08 -25.01
CA ALA A 297 1.46 -25.43 -25.03
C ALA A 297 1.44 -26.15 -23.67
N LYS A 298 1.28 -25.44 -22.56
CA LYS A 298 1.27 -26.05 -21.21
C LYS A 298 0.04 -25.62 -20.43
N PRO A 299 -0.59 -26.50 -19.63
CA PRO A 299 -1.57 -26.10 -18.65
C PRO A 299 -0.97 -25.07 -17.68
N PHE A 300 -1.76 -24.05 -17.34
CA PHE A 300 -1.42 -23.07 -16.33
C PHE A 300 -2.26 -23.30 -15.09
N GLU A 301 -1.61 -23.38 -13.93
CA GLU A 301 -2.29 -23.48 -12.66
C GLU A 301 -1.93 -22.29 -11.79
N THR A 302 -2.94 -21.64 -11.20
CA THR A 302 -2.75 -20.59 -10.20
C THR A 302 -3.86 -20.67 -9.17
N GLN A 303 -3.49 -20.39 -7.92
CA GLN A 303 -4.45 -20.18 -6.86
C GLN A 303 -4.79 -18.68 -6.80
N ILE A 304 -6.08 -18.37 -6.63
CA ILE A 304 -6.58 -17.00 -6.47
C ILE A 304 -7.42 -17.00 -5.19
N LYS A 305 -7.10 -16.11 -4.25
CA LYS A 305 -7.91 -15.96 -3.05
C LYS A 305 -9.27 -15.33 -3.37
N PRO A 306 -10.32 -15.54 -2.55
CA PRO A 306 -11.61 -14.88 -2.75
C PRO A 306 -11.46 -13.36 -2.84
N THR A 307 -12.11 -12.72 -3.80
CA THR A 307 -11.98 -11.27 -4.07
C THR A 307 -10.54 -10.79 -4.36
N ALA A 308 -9.68 -11.68 -4.86
CA ALA A 308 -8.37 -11.37 -5.42
C ALA A 308 -8.41 -11.53 -6.95
N THR A 309 -7.33 -11.18 -7.67
CA THR A 309 -7.29 -11.29 -9.15
C THR A 309 -5.91 -11.71 -9.64
N ALA A 310 -5.88 -12.53 -10.70
CA ALA A 310 -4.66 -12.86 -11.43
C ALA A 310 -4.68 -12.23 -12.82
N PHE A 311 -3.55 -11.68 -13.25
CA PHE A 311 -3.36 -11.13 -14.59
C PHE A 311 -2.47 -12.07 -15.40
N ILE A 312 -2.98 -12.52 -16.55
CA ILE A 312 -2.32 -13.52 -17.39
C ILE A 312 -2.17 -12.92 -18.79
N GLU A 313 -0.92 -12.81 -19.27
CA GLU A 313 -0.64 -12.47 -20.67
C GLU A 313 -0.62 -13.78 -21.46
N LEU A 314 -1.60 -13.95 -22.36
CA LEU A 314 -1.60 -15.04 -23.32
C LEU A 314 -0.66 -14.69 -24.47
N VAL A 315 0.46 -15.41 -24.55
CA VAL A 315 1.44 -15.23 -25.64
C VAL A 315 1.07 -16.19 -26.76
N PRO A 316 0.65 -15.69 -27.94
CA PRO A 316 0.36 -16.55 -29.08
C PRO A 316 1.60 -17.35 -29.44
N GLN A 317 1.45 -18.66 -29.68
CA GLN A 317 2.45 -19.42 -30.40
C GLN A 317 2.36 -19.07 -31.90
N ASP A 318 3.46 -19.20 -32.64
CA ASP A 318 3.54 -18.97 -34.10
C ASP A 318 2.69 -19.93 -34.96
N VAL A 319 1.72 -20.61 -34.35
CA VAL A 319 0.81 -21.53 -35.00
C VAL A 319 -0.48 -20.78 -35.32
N ALA A 320 -0.73 -20.53 -36.61
CA ALA A 320 -1.98 -19.98 -37.09
C ALA A 320 -3.13 -20.95 -36.73
N GLY A 321 -4.16 -20.47 -36.01
CA GLY A 321 -5.32 -21.27 -35.67
C GLY A 321 -6.08 -20.80 -34.43
N GLN A 322 -7.26 -21.38 -34.21
CA GLN A 322 -8.04 -21.20 -33.00
C GLN A 322 -7.33 -21.86 -31.81
N GLN A 323 -7.15 -21.11 -30.71
CA GLN A 323 -6.60 -21.63 -29.47
C GLN A 323 -7.71 -21.73 -28.41
N ASN A 324 -7.88 -22.92 -27.85
CA ASN A 324 -8.86 -23.15 -26.77
C ASN A 324 -8.18 -22.98 -25.42
N LEU A 325 -8.70 -22.07 -24.59
CA LEU A 325 -8.28 -21.91 -23.20
C LEU A 325 -9.23 -22.68 -22.28
N HIS A 326 -8.71 -23.74 -21.65
CA HIS A 326 -9.47 -24.50 -20.66
C HIS A 326 -9.18 -23.95 -19.26
N LEU A 327 -10.22 -23.49 -18.57
CA LEU A 327 -10.13 -22.99 -17.21
C LEU A 327 -10.87 -23.94 -16.26
N LYS A 328 -10.17 -24.43 -15.24
CA LYS A 328 -10.75 -25.21 -14.16
C LYS A 328 -10.67 -24.41 -12.87
N ALA A 329 -11.81 -24.21 -12.22
CA ALA A 329 -11.89 -23.55 -10.92
C ALA A 329 -12.60 -24.47 -9.93
N SER A 330 -12.17 -24.44 -8.67
CA SER A 330 -12.82 -25.18 -7.58
C SER A 330 -14.22 -24.66 -7.27
N LYS A 331 -14.50 -23.38 -7.56
CA LYS A 331 -15.80 -22.74 -7.45
C LYS A 331 -16.13 -21.97 -8.74
N PRO A 332 -16.49 -22.65 -9.83
CA PRO A 332 -16.61 -22.02 -11.16
C PRO A 332 -17.68 -20.93 -11.21
N ASN A 333 -18.78 -21.07 -10.46
CA ASN A 333 -19.88 -20.10 -10.42
C ASN A 333 -19.51 -18.77 -9.72
N GLN A 334 -18.31 -18.68 -9.13
CA GLN A 334 -17.80 -17.49 -8.45
C GLN A 334 -16.62 -16.85 -9.20
N LEU A 335 -16.18 -17.45 -10.31
CA LEU A 335 -15.09 -16.93 -11.12
C LEU A 335 -15.61 -15.92 -12.13
N GLN A 336 -14.95 -14.76 -12.19
CA GLN A 336 -15.12 -13.81 -13.28
C GLN A 336 -13.91 -13.89 -14.21
N LEU A 337 -14.16 -13.97 -15.51
CA LEU A 337 -13.13 -13.89 -16.55
C LEU A 337 -13.37 -12.63 -17.38
N THR A 338 -12.30 -11.88 -17.65
CA THR A 338 -12.35 -10.74 -18.58
C THR A 338 -11.15 -10.83 -19.52
N LEU A 339 -11.42 -10.77 -20.83
CA LEU A 339 -10.40 -10.76 -21.87
C LEU A 339 -10.14 -9.31 -22.30
N ILE A 340 -8.88 -8.89 -22.24
CA ILE A 340 -8.44 -7.55 -22.66
C ILE A 340 -7.52 -7.74 -23.86
N ARG A 341 -7.82 -7.07 -24.98
CA ARG A 341 -7.01 -7.13 -26.18
C ARG A 341 -5.89 -6.10 -26.12
N ILE A 342 -4.64 -6.58 -26.12
CA ILE A 342 -3.45 -5.72 -26.20
C ILE A 342 -3.03 -5.60 -27.67
N PRO A 343 -2.89 -4.38 -28.22
CA PRO A 343 -2.42 -4.21 -29.60
C PRO A 343 -1.02 -4.81 -29.79
N ALA A 344 -0.78 -5.47 -30.93
CA ALA A 344 0.54 -6.01 -31.25
C ALA A 344 1.63 -4.91 -31.37
N SER A 345 1.22 -3.68 -31.64
CA SER A 345 2.09 -2.49 -31.69
C SER A 345 2.41 -1.91 -30.31
N TRP A 346 1.91 -2.51 -29.22
CA TRP A 346 2.20 -2.05 -27.86
C TRP A 346 3.68 -2.25 -27.52
N PRO A 347 4.35 -1.28 -26.89
CA PRO A 347 5.74 -1.46 -26.47
C PRO A 347 5.84 -2.60 -25.45
N LYS A 348 6.89 -3.42 -25.58
CA LYS A 348 7.15 -4.57 -24.71
C LYS A 348 8.57 -4.50 -24.19
N ILE A 349 8.74 -4.71 -22.89
CA ILE A 349 10.03 -4.87 -22.22
C ILE A 349 10.13 -6.29 -21.69
N LYS A 350 11.30 -6.90 -21.86
CA LYS A 350 11.69 -8.11 -21.13
C LYS A 350 12.85 -7.77 -20.20
N ILE A 351 12.78 -8.24 -18.96
CA ILE A 351 13.88 -8.09 -18.01
C ILE A 351 14.34 -9.42 -17.44
N ASP A 352 15.64 -9.53 -17.25
CA ASP A 352 16.29 -10.64 -16.57
C ASP A 352 17.23 -10.05 -15.51
N CYS A 353 17.33 -10.71 -14.36
CA CYS A 353 18.11 -10.21 -13.24
C CYS A 353 18.97 -11.31 -12.63
N HIS A 354 20.26 -11.06 -12.52
CA HIS A 354 21.24 -12.02 -12.02
C HIS A 354 22.08 -11.42 -10.91
N ARG A 355 22.43 -12.25 -9.93
CA ARG A 355 23.47 -11.93 -8.96
C ARG A 355 24.84 -12.15 -9.61
N LEU A 356 25.69 -11.14 -9.52
CA LEU A 356 27.10 -11.17 -9.88
C LEU A 356 27.93 -11.10 -8.61
N ARG A 357 29.05 -11.82 -8.59
CA ARG A 357 30.04 -11.76 -7.54
C ARG A 357 31.35 -11.35 -8.17
N SER A 358 31.99 -10.33 -7.63
CA SER A 358 33.35 -9.99 -8.05
C SER A 358 34.30 -11.12 -7.65
N SER A 359 35.25 -11.47 -8.52
CA SER A 359 36.31 -12.42 -8.19
C SER A 359 37.28 -11.85 -7.15
N ASP A 360 37.41 -10.52 -7.10
CA ASP A 360 38.50 -9.83 -6.40
C ASP A 360 38.01 -9.07 -5.14
N SER A 361 36.71 -9.09 -4.88
CA SER A 361 36.10 -8.42 -3.71
C SER A 361 34.92 -9.23 -3.17
N SER A 362 34.61 -9.05 -1.88
CA SER A 362 33.38 -9.59 -1.29
C SER A 362 32.09 -8.94 -1.81
N ASP A 363 32.21 -7.90 -2.65
CA ASP A 363 31.08 -7.15 -3.17
C ASP A 363 30.22 -7.99 -4.13
N GLU A 364 28.92 -8.02 -3.83
CA GLU A 364 27.90 -8.61 -4.67
C GLU A 364 27.14 -7.52 -5.41
N TRP A 365 26.85 -7.76 -6.68
CA TRP A 365 26.11 -6.85 -7.54
C TRP A 365 24.89 -7.54 -8.12
N MET A 366 23.84 -6.79 -8.33
CA MET A 366 22.68 -7.20 -9.12
C MET A 366 22.81 -6.60 -10.51
N GLU A 367 22.86 -7.44 -11.55
CA GLU A 367 22.81 -7.01 -12.93
C GLU A 367 21.40 -7.22 -13.50
N VAL A 368 20.80 -6.12 -13.95
CA VAL A 368 19.48 -6.08 -14.58
C VAL A 368 19.67 -5.88 -16.07
N SER A 369 19.35 -6.92 -16.85
CA SER A 369 19.36 -6.89 -18.32
C SER A 369 17.97 -6.55 -18.83
N ILE A 370 17.85 -5.43 -19.55
CA ILE A 370 16.59 -4.86 -20.03
C ILE A 370 16.59 -4.94 -21.55
N ARG A 371 15.64 -5.67 -22.12
CA ARG A 371 15.52 -5.89 -23.57
C ARG A 371 14.23 -5.26 -24.09
N ASN A 372 14.36 -4.36 -25.06
CA ASN A 372 13.23 -3.82 -25.79
C ASN A 372 12.76 -4.84 -26.83
N LYS A 373 11.49 -5.22 -26.76
CA LYS A 373 10.81 -6.12 -27.71
C LYS A 373 9.83 -5.37 -28.61
N GLY A 374 9.68 -4.06 -28.42
CA GLY A 374 8.93 -3.18 -29.30
C GLY A 374 9.72 -2.78 -30.55
N ARG A 375 9.02 -2.14 -31.49
CA ARG A 375 9.62 -1.57 -32.71
C ARG A 375 10.25 -0.20 -32.50
N SER A 376 9.84 0.50 -31.46
CA SER A 376 10.29 1.86 -31.14
C SER A 376 11.23 1.84 -29.94
N PRO A 377 12.26 2.70 -29.90
CA PRO A 377 13.11 2.86 -28.72
C PRO A 377 12.31 3.18 -27.46
N LEU A 378 12.79 2.71 -26.32
CA LEU A 378 12.19 2.98 -25.02
C LEU A 378 13.06 3.89 -24.18
N THR A 379 12.43 4.88 -23.56
CA THR A 379 13.03 5.73 -22.56
C THR A 379 12.69 5.19 -21.18
N LEU A 380 13.68 4.69 -20.44
CA LEU A 380 13.47 4.20 -19.08
C LEU A 380 13.14 5.36 -18.14
N GLN A 381 12.09 5.18 -17.35
CA GLN A 381 11.64 6.13 -16.33
C GLN A 381 12.22 5.78 -14.96
N HIS A 382 12.20 4.49 -14.59
CA HIS A 382 12.81 4.01 -13.36
C HIS A 382 13.06 2.51 -13.38
N VAL A 383 13.99 2.09 -12.52
CA VAL A 383 14.27 0.68 -12.20
C VAL A 383 14.23 0.55 -10.68
N SER A 384 13.16 -0.06 -10.16
CA SER A 384 13.00 -0.26 -8.73
C SER A 384 13.27 -1.70 -8.35
N TYR A 385 13.68 -1.91 -7.11
CA TYR A 385 13.87 -3.24 -6.56
C TYR A 385 13.43 -3.30 -5.09
N GLN A 386 12.91 -4.46 -4.67
CA GLN A 386 12.36 -4.69 -3.34
C GLN A 386 12.88 -6.01 -2.77
N CYS A 387 13.09 -6.07 -1.45
CA CYS A 387 13.61 -7.22 -0.72
C CYS A 387 12.67 -7.61 0.43
N ASN A 388 12.23 -8.87 0.51
CA ASN A 388 11.57 -9.54 1.65
C ASN A 388 10.86 -8.62 2.68
N ASN A 389 9.73 -7.98 2.31
CA ASN A 389 8.93 -7.09 3.17
C ASN A 389 9.70 -5.93 3.84
N GLN A 390 11.00 -5.78 3.58
CA GLN A 390 11.83 -4.68 4.05
C GLN A 390 11.70 -3.52 3.07
N ARG A 391 11.46 -2.35 3.68
CA ARG A 391 11.15 -1.08 3.03
C ARG A 391 12.43 -0.52 2.39
N LEU A 392 12.67 -0.86 1.13
CA LEU A 392 13.73 -0.21 0.37
C LEU A 392 13.10 0.77 -0.63
N PRO A 393 13.46 2.08 -0.58
CA PRO A 393 12.95 3.05 -1.54
C PRO A 393 13.38 2.68 -2.97
N SER A 394 12.56 3.04 -3.96
CA SER A 394 12.93 2.86 -5.36
C SER A 394 14.08 3.77 -5.74
N LYS A 395 15.04 3.27 -6.54
CA LYS A 395 16.08 4.10 -7.16
C LYS A 395 15.57 4.60 -8.51
N PHE A 396 15.38 5.91 -8.64
CA PHE A 396 14.92 6.53 -9.88
C PHE A 396 16.14 6.90 -10.75
N LEU A 397 16.08 6.56 -12.04
CA LEU A 397 17.10 6.97 -13.01
C LEU A 397 16.82 8.46 -13.32
N GLY A 398 17.54 9.38 -12.66
CA GLY A 398 17.42 10.82 -12.88
C GLY A 398 17.24 11.71 -11.64
N THR A 399 17.37 11.18 -10.42
CA THR A 399 17.48 12.01 -9.21
C THR A 399 18.63 11.50 -8.36
N ASP A 400 19.78 12.18 -8.43
CA ASP A 400 21.01 12.24 -7.59
C ASP A 400 21.54 11.04 -6.76
N ASP A 401 20.84 9.92 -6.66
CA ASP A 401 21.10 8.84 -5.68
C ASP A 401 21.62 7.54 -6.32
N LEU A 402 22.17 7.62 -7.53
CA LEU A 402 23.10 6.62 -8.04
C LEU A 402 24.49 7.24 -7.96
N THR A 403 25.16 6.94 -6.85
CA THR A 403 26.57 7.26 -6.62
C THR A 403 27.41 6.86 -7.84
N GLY A 404 27.77 7.85 -8.65
CA GLY A 404 28.72 7.74 -9.77
C GLY A 404 28.07 7.79 -11.15
N GLN A 405 28.01 9.01 -11.71
CA GLN A 405 27.59 9.38 -13.08
C GLN A 405 26.08 9.35 -13.35
N GLY A 406 25.50 10.55 -13.38
CA GLY A 406 24.11 10.80 -13.75
C GLY A 406 23.77 10.20 -15.10
N VAL A 407 22.92 9.16 -15.07
CA VAL A 407 22.23 8.69 -16.27
C VAL A 407 21.00 9.57 -16.43
N GLU A 408 21.16 10.70 -17.12
CA GLU A 408 20.03 11.39 -17.73
C GLU A 408 19.44 10.43 -18.78
N VAL A 409 18.28 9.86 -18.47
CA VAL A 409 17.37 9.25 -19.45
C VAL A 409 18.01 8.11 -20.28
N LEU A 410 17.98 6.87 -19.77
CA LEU A 410 18.48 5.71 -20.53
C LEU A 410 17.54 5.36 -21.70
N ARG A 411 17.99 5.59 -22.93
CA ARG A 411 17.32 5.10 -24.15
C ARG A 411 17.76 3.67 -24.48
N VAL A 412 16.81 2.77 -24.55
CA VAL A 412 17.01 1.34 -24.88
C VAL A 412 16.49 1.07 -26.28
N ASN A 413 17.41 0.94 -27.23
CA ASN A 413 17.07 0.53 -28.60
C ASN A 413 16.77 -0.97 -28.66
N ALA A 414 17.71 -1.80 -28.19
CA ALA A 414 17.59 -3.26 -28.17
C ALA A 414 17.83 -3.84 -26.77
N GLU A 415 18.94 -3.52 -26.13
CA GLU A 415 19.31 -4.01 -24.81
C GLU A 415 20.05 -2.94 -23.99
N ALA A 416 19.85 -2.93 -22.68
CA ALA A 416 20.64 -2.19 -21.70
C ALA A 416 20.93 -3.08 -20.49
N ARG A 417 22.07 -2.86 -19.84
CA ARG A 417 22.45 -3.57 -18.62
C ARG A 417 22.78 -2.56 -17.53
N LEU A 418 22.17 -2.74 -16.36
CA LEU A 418 22.35 -1.87 -15.21
C LEU A 418 22.85 -2.70 -14.03
N ARG A 419 23.80 -2.17 -13.27
CA ARG A 419 24.35 -2.83 -12.09
C ARG A 419 24.03 -2.03 -10.83
N PHE A 420 23.59 -2.74 -9.80
CA PHE A 420 23.27 -2.16 -8.50
C PHE A 420 24.00 -2.92 -7.40
N PRO A 421 24.57 -2.25 -6.39
CA PRO A 421 25.18 -2.95 -5.26
C PRO A 421 24.10 -3.73 -4.50
N LEU A 422 24.36 -5.01 -4.22
CA LEU A 422 23.50 -5.83 -3.36
C LEU A 422 23.85 -5.52 -1.90
N PRO A 423 22.86 -5.19 -1.05
CA PRO A 423 23.10 -5.05 0.38
C PRO A 423 23.67 -6.32 1.00
N ALA A 424 24.54 -6.19 2.00
CA ALA A 424 25.25 -7.31 2.63
C ALA A 424 24.31 -8.42 3.18
N ASN A 425 23.07 -8.08 3.50
CA ASN A 425 21.99 -8.95 3.97
C ASN A 425 21.14 -9.60 2.85
N ALA A 426 21.55 -9.49 1.58
CA ALA A 426 20.78 -9.99 0.43
C ALA A 426 20.72 -11.52 0.27
N LYS A 427 21.50 -12.29 1.05
CA LYS A 427 21.71 -13.74 0.84
C LYS A 427 20.48 -14.60 1.09
N GLU A 428 19.54 -14.18 1.93
CA GLU A 428 18.35 -14.96 2.30
C GLU A 428 17.04 -14.40 1.74
N SER A 429 17.13 -13.40 0.85
CA SER A 429 15.96 -12.65 0.43
C SER A 429 15.56 -12.82 -1.02
N THR A 430 14.24 -12.90 -1.25
CA THR A 430 13.67 -12.82 -2.59
C THR A 430 13.65 -11.36 -2.99
N TRP A 431 14.47 -11.02 -3.98
CA TRP A 431 14.48 -9.70 -4.58
C TRP A 431 13.56 -9.66 -5.79
N ARG A 432 12.79 -8.58 -5.89
CA ARG A 432 11.94 -8.27 -7.03
C ARG A 432 12.45 -7.03 -7.70
N ILE A 433 12.38 -7.00 -9.03
CA ILE A 433 12.87 -5.92 -9.87
C ILE A 433 11.73 -5.51 -10.78
N HIS A 434 11.52 -4.21 -10.88
CA HIS A 434 10.49 -3.62 -11.71
C HIS A 434 11.13 -2.57 -12.61
N VAL A 435 10.74 -2.58 -13.88
CA VAL A 435 11.20 -1.60 -14.87
C VAL A 435 10.00 -0.95 -15.51
N VAL A 436 10.06 0.38 -15.64
CA VAL A 436 9.10 1.17 -16.40
C VAL A 436 9.84 1.96 -17.47
N GLY A 437 9.39 1.83 -18.70
CA GLY A 437 9.80 2.66 -19.82
C GLY A 437 8.62 3.23 -20.57
N LYS A 438 8.88 4.26 -21.39
CA LYS A 438 7.92 4.85 -22.32
C LYS A 438 8.51 4.89 -23.72
N ASP A 439 7.70 4.62 -24.73
CA ASP A 439 8.13 4.86 -26.11
C ASP A 439 8.00 6.33 -26.52
N SER A 440 8.29 6.65 -27.78
CA SER A 440 8.19 8.00 -28.34
C SER A 440 6.78 8.59 -28.33
N ASN A 441 5.75 7.75 -28.20
CA ASN A 441 4.34 8.18 -28.13
C ASN A 441 3.85 8.29 -26.68
N GLY A 442 4.75 8.18 -25.69
CA GLY A 442 4.42 8.20 -24.27
C GLY A 442 3.75 6.92 -23.77
N ARG A 443 3.69 5.87 -24.60
CA ARG A 443 3.05 4.59 -24.27
C ARG A 443 3.93 3.83 -23.30
N ARG A 444 3.33 3.35 -22.21
CA ARG A 444 4.05 2.70 -21.11
C ARG A 444 4.34 1.23 -21.44
N ALA A 445 5.54 0.80 -21.10
CA ALA A 445 5.92 -0.60 -21.04
C ALA A 445 6.51 -0.91 -19.67
N THR A 446 6.04 -1.99 -19.06
CA THR A 446 6.49 -2.41 -17.75
C THR A 446 6.93 -3.87 -17.77
N ALA A 447 7.83 -4.22 -16.87
CA ALA A 447 8.29 -5.59 -16.70
C ALA A 447 8.65 -5.86 -15.24
N HIS A 448 8.45 -7.10 -14.82
CA HIS A 448 8.70 -7.60 -13.47
C HIS A 448 9.59 -8.84 -13.57
N THR A 449 10.55 -8.99 -12.66
CA THR A 449 11.34 -10.22 -12.52
C THR A 449 11.83 -10.39 -11.09
N LYS A 450 12.40 -11.56 -10.80
CA LYS A 450 13.06 -11.86 -9.53
C LYS A 450 14.56 -11.98 -9.75
N LEU A 451 15.34 -11.65 -8.72
CA LEU A 451 16.77 -11.95 -8.73
C LEU A 451 16.97 -13.46 -8.76
N GLN A 452 17.66 -13.92 -9.79
CA GLN A 452 18.05 -15.32 -9.92
C GLN A 452 19.32 -15.60 -9.13
N SER A 453 19.56 -16.87 -8.80
CA SER A 453 20.80 -17.33 -8.16
C SER A 453 22.04 -16.94 -8.99
N ALA A 454 23.19 -16.90 -8.32
CA ALA A 454 24.43 -16.38 -8.90
C ALA A 454 24.80 -17.07 -10.21
N ARG A 455 25.24 -16.27 -11.18
CA ARG A 455 26.04 -16.75 -12.30
C ARG A 455 27.51 -16.49 -11.95
N GLU A 456 28.36 -17.50 -12.12
CA GLU A 456 29.81 -17.26 -12.14
C GLU A 456 30.13 -16.34 -13.32
N THR A 457 30.77 -15.21 -13.04
CA THR A 457 31.21 -14.27 -14.07
C THR A 457 32.46 -14.80 -14.76
N GLN A 458 32.49 -14.79 -16.09
CA GLN A 458 33.76 -14.79 -16.83
C GLN A 458 34.50 -13.46 -16.57
N PRO A 459 35.84 -13.45 -16.56
CA PRO A 459 36.64 -12.26 -16.26
C PRO A 459 36.31 -11.09 -17.20
N ILE A 460 36.19 -9.90 -16.64
CA ILE A 460 35.86 -8.67 -17.37
C ILE A 460 37.13 -8.12 -18.01
N VAL A 461 37.19 -8.11 -19.34
CA VAL A 461 38.13 -7.26 -20.09
C VAL A 461 37.55 -5.85 -20.10
N VAL A 462 38.14 -4.95 -19.31
CA VAL A 462 37.83 -3.52 -19.37
C VAL A 462 38.49 -2.96 -20.64
N ALA A 463 37.73 -2.82 -21.72
CA ALA A 463 38.17 -2.04 -22.87
C ALA A 463 37.99 -0.56 -22.53
N THR A 464 39.07 0.10 -22.09
CA THR A 464 39.14 1.56 -22.06
C THR A 464 39.30 2.06 -23.49
N ASN A 465 38.35 2.88 -23.97
CA ASN A 465 38.59 3.68 -25.18
C ASN A 465 39.71 4.67 -24.87
N ARG A 466 40.78 4.64 -25.68
CA ARG A 466 41.75 5.75 -25.80
C ARG A 466 41.21 6.79 -26.75
#